data_AF-A0A3M2IXV5-F1
#
_entry.id   AF-A0A3M2IXV5-F1
#
_cell.length_a   1.000
_cell.length_b   1.000
_cell.length_c   1.000
_cell.angle_alpha   90.00
_cell.angle_beta   90.00
_cell.angle_gamma   90.00
#
_symmetry.space_group_name_H-M   'P 1'
#
loop_
_entity.id
_entity.type
_entity.pdbx_description
1 polymer ?
#
loop_
_entity_poly.entity_id
_entity_poly.type
_entity_poly.pdbx_seq_one_letter_code
_entity_poly.pdbx_strand_id
1 'polypeptide(L)'
;MSADTGRVEALDAAPLADEQPRHDLHDLAGDPGTGAGSGESGWLAVLADMESAADRAEQRLRVGADEEPAASVALTEPWRLPRGLGALPRHLAARAGALVERQHELMRRTADQMDDHRRRLRATDALRTRAAVSPVYLDVEG
;
A
#
# COMPACT_ATOMS: atom_id res chain seq x y z
N MET A 1 33.55 7.08 -34.32
CA MET A 1 33.58 8.52 -33.97
C MET A 1 32.97 9.31 -35.12
N SER A 2 31.72 9.73 -34.97
CA SER A 2 31.10 10.82 -35.72
C SER A 2 30.00 11.36 -34.82
N ALA A 3 30.03 12.67 -34.61
CA ALA A 3 29.12 13.42 -33.78
C ALA A 3 28.16 14.23 -34.65
N ASP A 4 27.09 14.69 -34.01
CA ASP A 4 26.33 15.92 -34.34
C ASP A 4 25.37 15.80 -35.55
N THR A 5 24.17 16.39 -35.60
CA THR A 5 23.53 17.48 -34.84
C THR A 5 22.01 17.30 -34.98
N GLY A 6 21.22 17.82 -34.03
CA GLY A 6 19.77 17.77 -34.03
C GLY A 6 19.06 18.52 -35.15
N ARG A 7 17.76 18.24 -35.30
CA ARG A 7 16.80 19.11 -35.97
C ARG A 7 15.44 19.00 -35.28
N VAL A 8 15.04 20.14 -34.71
CA VAL A 8 13.72 20.42 -34.15
C VAL A 8 12.94 21.24 -35.18
N GLU A 9 11.61 21.10 -35.14
CA GLU A 9 10.55 21.94 -35.71
C GLU A 9 10.29 21.93 -37.23
N ALA A 10 9.07 21.50 -37.56
CA ALA A 10 8.15 22.36 -38.29
C ALA A 10 6.73 22.12 -37.75
N LEU A 11 6.21 23.14 -37.06
CA LEU A 11 4.77 23.34 -36.88
C LEU A 11 4.12 23.45 -38.25
N ASP A 12 3.05 22.70 -38.48
CA ASP A 12 2.07 23.06 -39.49
C ASP A 12 0.71 23.19 -38.82
N ALA A 13 0.07 24.32 -39.12
CA ALA A 13 -1.04 24.88 -38.39
C ALA A 13 -2.32 24.78 -39.24
N ALA A 14 -3.30 24.05 -38.70
CA ALA A 14 -4.76 24.16 -38.91
C ALA A 14 -5.32 23.91 -40.33
N PRO A 15 -6.58 23.46 -40.46
CA PRO A 15 -7.72 24.32 -40.14
C PRO A 15 -8.80 23.70 -39.24
N LEU A 16 -9.36 24.57 -38.40
CA LEU A 16 -10.70 24.49 -37.83
C LEU A 16 -11.75 24.50 -38.96
N ALA A 17 -12.58 23.46 -39.03
CA ALA A 17 -13.99 23.53 -39.39
C ALA A 17 -14.61 22.17 -39.01
N ASP A 18 -15.38 22.09 -37.93
CA ASP A 18 -16.82 22.36 -37.90
C ASP A 18 -17.60 21.10 -38.29
N GLU A 19 -17.95 20.30 -37.28
CA GLU A 19 -19.14 19.45 -37.24
C GLU A 19 -19.27 18.89 -35.82
N GLN A 20 -19.91 19.68 -34.95
CA GLN A 20 -20.45 19.17 -33.70
C GLN A 20 -21.66 18.28 -34.03
N PRO A 21 -21.62 16.94 -33.85
CA PRO A 21 -22.85 16.21 -33.70
C PRO A 21 -23.48 16.66 -32.40
N ARG A 22 -24.63 17.35 -32.52
CA ARG A 22 -25.55 17.64 -31.42
C ARG A 22 -25.80 16.33 -30.68
N HIS A 23 -25.13 16.15 -29.55
CA HIS A 23 -25.45 15.06 -28.63
C HIS A 23 -26.77 15.43 -28.00
N ASP A 24 -27.82 14.89 -28.59
CA ASP A 24 -29.18 15.02 -28.13
C ASP A 24 -29.23 14.69 -26.64
N LEU A 25 -29.76 15.66 -25.92
CA LEU A 25 -29.90 15.71 -24.47
C LEU A 25 -31.09 14.83 -24.05
N HIS A 26 -31.11 13.60 -24.54
CA HIS A 26 -32.15 12.60 -24.32
C HIS A 26 -31.49 11.24 -24.08
N ASP A 27 -31.13 10.98 -22.82
CA ASP A 27 -31.58 9.79 -22.07
C ASP A 27 -30.76 9.59 -20.76
N LEU A 28 -30.80 10.59 -19.86
CA LEU A 28 -30.29 10.46 -18.48
C LEU A 28 -31.42 10.09 -17.49
N ALA A 29 -32.45 9.40 -17.97
CA ALA A 29 -33.32 8.60 -17.11
C ALA A 29 -32.78 7.16 -17.06
N GLY A 30 -31.53 7.04 -16.59
CA GLY A 30 -31.00 5.73 -16.22
C GLY A 30 -31.92 5.11 -15.16
N ASP A 31 -32.50 3.97 -15.50
CA ASP A 31 -33.29 3.14 -14.60
C ASP A 31 -32.60 3.04 -13.22
N PRO A 32 -33.18 3.59 -12.13
CA PRO A 32 -32.53 3.61 -10.82
C PRO A 32 -32.50 2.24 -10.13
N GLY A 33 -33.05 1.17 -10.74
CA GLY A 33 -33.23 -0.13 -10.10
C GLY A 33 -32.03 -1.09 -10.18
N THR A 34 -31.22 -1.06 -11.23
CA THR A 34 -30.28 -2.18 -11.52
C THR A 34 -28.81 -1.89 -11.20
N GLY A 35 -28.38 -0.62 -11.20
CA GLY A 35 -26.98 -0.24 -10.98
C GLY A 35 -26.57 -0.08 -9.50
N ALA A 36 -27.50 0.36 -8.65
CA ALA A 36 -27.22 0.62 -7.23
C ALA A 36 -26.82 -0.66 -6.47
N GLY A 37 -27.54 -1.77 -6.71
CA GLY A 37 -27.22 -3.07 -6.08
C GLY A 37 -25.88 -3.64 -6.52
N SER A 38 -25.47 -3.41 -7.77
CA SER A 38 -24.16 -3.84 -8.28
C SER A 38 -23.01 -2.98 -7.70
N GLY A 39 -23.21 -1.67 -7.55
CA GLY A 39 -22.22 -0.79 -6.94
C GLY A 39 -22.05 -1.04 -5.44
N GLU A 40 -23.18 -1.21 -4.73
CA GLU A 40 -23.18 -1.51 -3.29
C GLU A 40 -22.56 -2.86 -2.97
N SER A 41 -22.93 -3.93 -3.69
CA SER A 41 -22.31 -5.25 -3.52
C SER A 41 -20.81 -5.23 -3.82
N GLY A 42 -20.38 -4.45 -4.82
CA GLY A 42 -18.96 -4.20 -5.11
C GLY A 42 -18.24 -3.49 -3.96
N TRP A 43 -18.84 -2.45 -3.37
CA TRP A 43 -18.30 -1.78 -2.18
C TRP A 43 -18.21 -2.71 -0.97
N LEU A 44 -19.22 -3.52 -0.73
CA LEU A 44 -19.22 -4.51 0.34
C LEU A 44 -18.09 -5.54 0.17
N ALA A 45 -17.90 -6.04 -1.05
CA ALA A 45 -16.84 -7.00 -1.36
C ALA A 45 -15.45 -6.39 -1.13
N VAL A 46 -15.23 -5.16 -1.59
CA VAL A 46 -13.96 -4.44 -1.38
C VAL A 46 -13.68 -4.19 0.08
N LEU A 47 -14.67 -3.69 0.84
CA LEU A 47 -14.49 -3.44 2.27
C LEU A 47 -14.18 -4.74 3.03
N ALA A 48 -14.86 -5.84 2.70
CA ALA A 48 -14.59 -7.14 3.29
C ALA A 48 -13.17 -7.65 2.99
N ASP A 49 -12.68 -7.50 1.75
CA ASP A 49 -11.32 -7.90 1.40
C ASP A 49 -10.27 -7.04 2.12
N MET A 50 -10.48 -5.73 2.20
CA MET A 50 -9.59 -4.82 2.93
C MET A 50 -9.58 -5.09 4.44
N GLU A 51 -10.72 -5.43 5.03
CA GLU A 51 -10.82 -5.85 6.44
C GLU A 51 -10.06 -7.16 6.68
N SER A 52 -10.23 -8.15 5.80
CA SER A 52 -9.50 -9.42 5.88
C SER A 52 -7.99 -9.21 5.73
N ALA A 53 -7.56 -8.28 4.87
CA ALA A 53 -6.16 -7.89 4.75
C ALA A 53 -5.63 -7.25 6.04
N ALA A 54 -6.41 -6.37 6.68
CA ALA A 54 -6.07 -5.77 7.97
C ALA A 54 -5.97 -6.83 9.09
N ASP A 55 -6.88 -7.80 9.13
CA ASP A 55 -6.84 -8.93 10.09
C ASP A 55 -5.55 -9.74 9.94
N ARG A 56 -5.17 -10.08 8.69
CA ARG A 56 -3.92 -10.78 8.40
C ARG A 56 -2.70 -9.97 8.84
N ALA A 57 -2.69 -8.66 8.59
CA ALA A 57 -1.60 -7.79 9.00
C ALA A 57 -1.48 -7.72 10.54
N GLU A 58 -2.60 -7.58 11.25
CA GLU A 58 -2.62 -7.61 12.71
C GLU A 58 -2.12 -8.94 13.27
N GLN A 59 -2.53 -10.06 12.68
CA GLN A 59 -2.09 -11.37 13.14
C GLN A 59 -0.57 -11.52 13.00
N ARG A 60 0.02 -11.04 11.90
CA ARG A 60 1.48 -11.02 11.71
C ARG A 60 2.18 -10.16 12.75
N LEU A 61 1.64 -8.98 13.07
CA LEU A 61 2.20 -8.12 14.13
C LEU A 61 2.11 -8.75 15.52
N ARG A 62 1.09 -9.57 15.80
CA ARG A 62 0.90 -10.27 17.09
C ARG A 62 1.85 -11.45 17.27
N VAL A 63 1.99 -12.29 16.25
CA VAL A 63 2.84 -13.50 16.31
C VAL A 63 4.33 -13.16 16.36
N GLY A 64 4.71 -11.96 15.89
CA GLY A 64 6.10 -11.51 15.90
C GLY A 64 6.94 -12.19 14.81
N ALA A 65 8.18 -11.71 14.64
CA ALA A 65 9.13 -12.24 13.65
C ALA A 65 9.80 -13.56 14.07
N ASP A 66 9.26 -14.24 15.09
CA ASP A 66 9.86 -15.46 15.67
C ASP A 66 9.50 -16.73 14.88
N GLU A 67 8.56 -16.66 13.92
CA GLU A 67 8.47 -17.68 12.88
C GLU A 67 9.59 -17.46 11.86
N GLU A 68 10.39 -18.51 11.62
CA GLU A 68 11.25 -18.63 10.43
C GLU A 68 10.48 -18.08 9.24
N PRO A 69 11.08 -17.20 8.41
CA PRO A 69 10.40 -16.69 7.23
C PRO A 69 10.09 -17.91 6.38
N ALA A 70 8.84 -18.38 6.43
CA ALA A 70 8.34 -19.37 5.50
C ALA A 70 8.82 -18.89 4.12
N ALA A 71 9.50 -19.76 3.39
CA ALA A 71 10.35 -19.47 2.22
C ALA A 71 9.68 -18.69 1.06
N SER A 72 8.51 -18.14 1.27
CA SER A 72 8.01 -16.98 0.57
C SER A 72 7.39 -16.03 1.60
N VAL A 73 8.01 -14.86 1.82
CA VAL A 73 7.19 -13.64 1.83
C VAL A 73 6.60 -13.61 0.43
N ALA A 74 5.53 -14.38 0.21
CA ALA A 74 4.84 -14.42 -1.07
C ALA A 74 4.48 -12.96 -1.30
N LEU A 75 5.11 -12.38 -2.34
CA LEU A 75 4.79 -11.04 -2.80
C LEU A 75 3.30 -11.03 -2.95
N THR A 76 2.62 -10.45 -1.96
CA THR A 76 1.17 -10.41 -1.94
C THR A 76 0.79 -9.67 -3.22
N GLU A 77 -0.12 -10.25 -3.99
CA GLU A 77 -0.62 -9.66 -5.22
C GLU A 77 -0.79 -8.15 -5.00
N PRO A 78 -0.17 -7.29 -5.83
CA PRO A 78 -0.17 -5.86 -5.58
C PRO A 78 -1.61 -5.35 -5.52
N TRP A 79 -1.94 -4.63 -4.44
CA TRP A 79 -3.27 -4.07 -4.25
C TRP A 79 -3.67 -3.22 -5.45
N ARG A 80 -4.86 -3.46 -6.01
CA ARG A 80 -5.41 -2.71 -7.13
C ARG A 80 -6.56 -1.85 -6.64
N LEU A 81 -6.54 -0.57 -7.00
CA LEU A 81 -7.66 0.33 -6.71
C LEU A 81 -8.91 -0.19 -7.44
N PRO A 82 -10.00 -0.49 -6.72
CA PRO A 82 -11.22 -0.96 -7.35
C PRO A 82 -11.84 0.17 -8.20
N ARG A 83 -12.27 -0.18 -9.41
CA ARG A 83 -12.84 0.76 -10.40
C ARG A 83 -14.30 0.42 -10.65
N GLY A 84 -15.06 1.41 -11.11
CA GLY A 84 -16.46 1.20 -11.53
C GLY A 84 -17.46 0.98 -10.39
N LEU A 85 -17.09 1.22 -9.14
CA LEU A 85 -17.98 1.04 -7.98
C LEU A 85 -18.99 2.18 -7.77
N GLY A 86 -18.79 3.32 -8.44
CA GLY A 86 -19.56 4.54 -8.18
C GLY A 86 -19.23 5.16 -6.81
N ALA A 87 -20.09 6.05 -6.34
CA ALA A 87 -19.91 6.70 -5.04
C ALA A 87 -20.14 5.71 -3.89
N LEU A 88 -19.41 5.87 -2.77
CA LEU A 88 -19.59 5.06 -1.58
C LEU A 88 -21.01 5.28 -0.99
N PRO A 89 -21.81 4.23 -0.80
CA PRO A 89 -23.11 4.33 -0.14
C PRO A 89 -22.98 4.93 1.28
N ARG A 90 -23.83 5.89 1.60
CA ARG A 90 -23.74 6.67 2.86
C ARG A 90 -23.74 5.80 4.13
N HIS A 91 -24.48 4.69 4.11
CA HIS A 91 -24.55 3.78 5.25
C HIS A 91 -23.24 2.99 5.48
N LEU A 92 -22.39 2.86 4.44
CA LEU A 92 -21.06 2.23 4.54
C LEU A 92 -19.97 3.22 4.97
N ALA A 93 -20.24 4.53 4.99
CA ALA A 93 -19.24 5.55 5.31
C ALA A 93 -18.62 5.34 6.70
N ALA A 94 -19.42 4.98 7.70
CA ALA A 94 -18.92 4.72 9.05
C ALA A 94 -17.98 3.50 9.10
N ARG A 95 -18.33 2.43 8.36
CA ARG A 95 -17.50 1.22 8.26
C ARG A 95 -16.17 1.50 7.57
N ALA A 96 -16.21 2.21 6.44
CA ALA A 96 -15.01 2.63 5.72
C ALA A 96 -14.11 3.54 6.60
N GLY A 97 -14.71 4.48 7.33
CA GLY A 97 -13.97 5.35 8.25
C GLY A 97 -13.26 4.57 9.37
N ALA A 98 -13.96 3.62 10.00
CA ALA A 98 -13.37 2.76 11.02
C ALA A 98 -12.21 1.91 10.48
N LEU A 99 -12.34 1.41 9.25
CA LEU A 99 -11.28 0.65 8.57
C LEU A 99 -10.04 1.50 8.30
N VAL A 100 -10.20 2.75 7.84
CA VAL A 100 -9.07 3.67 7.60
C VAL A 100 -8.31 3.95 8.90
N GLU A 101 -9.04 4.23 9.99
CA GLU A 101 -8.42 4.48 11.29
C GLU A 101 -7.64 3.25 11.79
N ARG A 102 -8.22 2.07 11.64
CA ARG A 102 -7.55 0.80 11.96
C ARG A 102 -6.27 0.60 11.13
N GLN A 103 -6.32 0.94 9.84
CA GLN A 103 -5.15 0.86 8.95
C GLN A 103 -4.06 1.86 9.34
N HIS A 104 -4.42 3.08 9.75
CA HIS A 104 -3.46 4.05 10.28
C HIS A 104 -2.75 3.53 11.53
N GLU A 105 -3.51 2.96 12.46
CA GLU A 105 -2.95 2.37 13.68
C GLU A 105 -2.04 1.17 13.39
N LEU A 106 -2.39 0.35 12.40
CA LEU A 106 -1.55 -0.75 11.92
C LEU A 106 -0.22 -0.26 11.34
N MET A 107 -0.25 0.78 10.51
CA MET A 107 0.95 1.39 9.93
C MET A 107 1.86 1.96 11.02
N ARG A 108 1.28 2.65 12.01
CA ARG A 108 2.02 3.21 13.14
C ARG A 108 2.75 2.11 13.92
N ARG A 109 2.03 1.06 14.33
CA ARG A 109 2.62 -0.08 15.05
C ARG A 109 3.71 -0.80 14.25
N THR A 110 3.52 -0.90 12.94
CA THR A 110 4.52 -1.50 12.06
C THR A 110 5.80 -0.65 12.02
N ALA A 111 5.67 0.68 11.91
CA ALA A 111 6.80 1.59 11.95
C ALA A 111 7.57 1.49 13.28
N ASP A 112 6.84 1.45 14.41
CA ASP A 112 7.44 1.29 15.74
C ASP A 112 8.24 -0.03 15.84
N GLN A 113 7.66 -1.15 15.39
CA GLN A 113 8.37 -2.44 15.38
C GLN A 113 9.61 -2.43 14.48
N MET A 114 9.55 -1.76 13.33
CA MET A 114 10.71 -1.61 12.44
C MET A 114 11.84 -0.81 13.09
N ASP A 115 11.51 0.25 13.83
CA ASP A 115 12.50 1.07 14.54
C ASP A 115 13.15 0.31 15.69
N ASP A 116 12.37 -0.46 16.45
CA ASP A 116 12.88 -1.37 17.48
C ASP A 116 13.78 -2.46 16.89
N HIS A 117 13.41 -3.01 15.73
CA HIS A 117 14.24 -3.98 15.02
C HIS A 117 15.57 -3.36 14.58
N ARG A 118 15.56 -2.16 13.98
CA ARG A 118 16.79 -1.43 13.60
C ARG A 118 17.68 -1.14 14.80
N ARG A 119 17.10 -0.75 15.93
CA ARG A 119 17.83 -0.51 17.19
C ARG A 119 18.51 -1.80 17.69
N ARG A 120 17.78 -2.93 17.69
CA ARG A 120 18.33 -4.24 18.06
C ARG A 120 19.48 -4.64 17.16
N LEU A 121 19.34 -4.49 15.84
CA LEU A 121 20.41 -4.80 14.88
C LEU A 121 21.69 -3.98 15.15
N ARG A 122 21.55 -2.67 15.42
CA ARG A 122 22.71 -1.81 15.77
C ARG A 122 23.38 -2.25 17.07
N ALA A 123 22.61 -2.65 18.08
CA ALA A 123 23.16 -3.14 19.34
C ALA A 123 23.91 -4.46 19.15
N THR A 124 23.36 -5.41 18.38
CA THR A 124 24.04 -6.66 18.05
C THR A 124 25.31 -6.44 17.23
N ASP A 125 25.31 -5.49 16.31
CA ASP A 125 26.48 -5.14 15.50
C ASP A 125 27.59 -4.50 16.35
N ALA A 126 27.22 -3.63 17.30
CA ALA A 126 28.16 -3.05 18.27
C ALA A 126 28.82 -4.11 19.17
N LEU A 127 28.08 -5.15 19.58
CA LEU A 127 28.64 -6.26 20.34
C LEU A 127 29.60 -7.12 19.51
N ARG A 128 29.31 -7.34 18.23
CA ARG A 128 30.17 -8.08 17.30
C ARG A 128 31.49 -7.36 17.02
N THR A 129 31.45 -6.03 16.95
CA THR A 129 32.61 -5.18 16.62
C THR A 129 33.49 -4.85 17.83
N ARG A 130 32.98 -4.98 19.06
CA ARG A 130 33.80 -4.90 20.27
C ARG A 130 34.66 -6.15 20.41
N ALA A 131 35.92 -6.09 19.97
CA ALA A 131 36.90 -7.15 20.21
C ALA A 131 36.93 -7.53 21.69
N ALA A 132 36.89 -8.83 21.97
CA ALA A 132 36.92 -9.37 23.33
C ALA A 132 38.12 -8.79 24.08
N VAL A 133 37.86 -8.08 25.18
CA VAL A 133 38.92 -7.70 26.12
C VAL A 133 39.46 -9.02 26.66
N SER A 134 40.73 -9.30 26.39
CA SER A 134 41.39 -10.53 26.82
C SER A 134 41.10 -10.75 28.32
N PRO A 135 40.52 -11.88 28.73
CA PRO A 135 40.28 -12.15 30.14
C PRO A 135 41.63 -12.16 30.87
N VAL A 136 41.82 -11.21 31.78
CA VAL A 136 42.97 -11.18 32.68
C VAL A 136 42.59 -12.02 33.89
N TYR A 137 43.17 -13.22 33.98
CA TYR A 137 43.09 -14.04 35.20
C TYR A 137 44.12 -13.50 36.19
N LEU A 138 43.65 -12.89 37.28
CA LEU A 138 44.47 -12.56 38.43
C LEU A 138 44.71 -13.85 39.21
N ASP A 139 45.94 -14.35 39.15
CA ASP A 139 46.40 -15.43 40.01
C ASP A 139 46.61 -14.87 41.42
N VAL A 140 45.74 -15.28 42.34
CA VAL A 140 45.81 -14.93 43.75
C VAL A 140 46.53 -16.04 44.49
N GLU A 141 47.84 -16.14 44.28
CA GLU A 141 48.75 -16.85 45.17
C GLU A 141 49.92 -15.94 45.55
N GLY A 142 50.01 -15.63 46.85
CA GLY A 142 51.06 -14.81 47.47
C GLY A 142 50.85 -14.70 48.97
#